data_AF-A0A1E7JC92-F1
#
_entry.id   AF-A0A1E7JC92-F1
#
_cell.length_a   1.000
_cell.length_b   1.000
_cell.length_c   1.000
_cell.angle_alpha   90.00
_cell.angle_beta   90.00
_cell.angle_gamma   90.00
#
_symmetry.space_group_name_H-M   'P 1'
#
loop_
_entity.id
_entity.type
_entity.pdbx_description
1 polymer ?
#
loop_
_entity_poly.entity_id
_entity_poly.type
_entity_poly.pdbx_seq_one_letter_code
_entity_poly.pdbx_strand_id
1 'polypeptide(L)' 'MQKKSPETQTVSSSKYTCNEYREEMILLAFRQKLHNPDLSRKEKEKLEKEITELENKIGF' A
#
# COMPACT_ATOMS: atom_id res chain seq x y z
N MET A 1 2.85 -50.03 -10.84
CA MET A 1 2.23 -49.35 -9.68
C MET A 1 3.33 -48.89 -8.75
N GLN A 2 3.46 -47.59 -8.54
CA GLN A 2 4.03 -46.97 -7.34
C GLN A 2 3.65 -45.50 -7.41
N LYS A 3 2.64 -45.14 -6.62
CA LYS A 3 2.23 -43.76 -6.41
C LYS A 3 3.25 -43.11 -5.48
N LYS A 4 3.75 -41.93 -5.82
CA LYS A 4 4.31 -41.00 -4.84
C LYS A 4 3.60 -39.67 -4.94
N SER A 5 3.16 -39.22 -3.77
CA SER A 5 2.29 -38.10 -3.45
C SER A 5 2.71 -36.78 -4.08
N PRO A 6 1.76 -35.86 -4.31
CA PRO A 6 2.09 -34.44 -4.44
C PRO A 6 2.43 -33.93 -3.04
N GLU A 7 3.70 -33.61 -2.78
CA GLU A 7 4.06 -32.85 -1.59
C GLU A 7 3.45 -31.44 -1.71
N THR A 8 2.58 -31.17 -0.75
CA THR A 8 1.87 -29.95 -0.44
C THR A 8 2.77 -28.71 -0.55
N GLN A 9 2.49 -27.86 -1.54
CA GLN A 9 3.06 -26.52 -1.59
C GLN A 9 2.38 -25.64 -0.52
N THR A 10 3.02 -25.47 0.63
CA THR A 10 2.66 -24.44 1.60
C THR A 10 3.28 -23.12 1.17
N VAL A 11 2.66 -22.45 0.20
CA VAL A 11 3.00 -21.06 -0.13
C VAL A 11 2.10 -20.17 0.71
N SER A 12 2.57 -19.76 1.89
CA SER A 12 2.01 -18.60 2.59
C SER A 12 2.45 -17.34 1.83
N SER A 13 1.90 -17.16 0.63
CA SER A 13 2.02 -15.91 -0.09
C SER A 13 1.06 -14.92 0.57
N SER A 14 1.58 -14.00 1.39
CA SER A 14 0.87 -12.74 1.61
C SER A 14 0.64 -12.13 0.23
N LYS A 15 -0.56 -12.36 -0.31
CA LYS A 15 -0.87 -12.05 -1.70
C LYS A 15 -0.89 -10.55 -1.81
N TYR A 16 0.13 -9.99 -2.46
CA TYR A 16 0.03 -8.64 -2.98
C TYR A 16 -1.13 -8.60 -3.98
N THR A 17 -2.19 -7.91 -3.60
CA THR A 17 -3.43 -7.76 -4.32
C THR A 17 -3.46 -6.42 -5.04
N CYS A 18 -4.40 -6.30 -5.98
CA CYS A 18 -4.70 -5.02 -6.62
C CYS A 18 -5.08 -3.92 -5.60
N ASN A 19 -5.50 -4.28 -4.38
CA ASN A 19 -5.85 -3.31 -3.35
C ASN A 19 -4.59 -2.69 -2.73
N GLU A 20 -3.59 -3.50 -2.35
CA GLU A 20 -2.31 -2.98 -1.84
C GLU A 20 -1.64 -2.09 -2.89
N TYR A 21 -1.59 -2.55 -4.14
CA TYR A 21 -1.08 -1.73 -5.25
C TYR A 21 -1.83 -0.40 -5.37
N ARG A 22 -3.16 -0.42 -5.29
CA ARG A 22 -3.96 0.80 -5.39
C ARG A 22 -3.69 1.76 -4.24
N GLU A 23 -3.54 1.24 -3.02
CA GLU A 23 -3.25 2.05 -1.84
C GLU A 23 -1.85 2.68 -1.93
N GLU A 24 -0.85 1.94 -2.39
CA GLU A 24 0.48 2.48 -2.69
C GLU A 24 0.43 3.58 -3.77
N MET A 25 -0.38 3.41 -4.81
CA MET A 25 -0.55 4.44 -5.85
C MET A 25 -1.23 5.70 -5.30
N ILE A 26 -2.18 5.56 -4.37
CA ILE A 26 -2.81 6.69 -3.68
C ILE A 26 -1.78 7.41 -2.81
N LEU A 27 -0.99 6.65 -2.04
CA LEU A 27 0.09 7.19 -1.20
C LEU A 27 1.09 7.99 -2.03
N LEU A 28 1.51 7.45 -3.18
CA LEU A 28 2.40 8.12 -4.11
C LEU A 28 1.80 9.46 -4.62
N ALA A 29 0.52 9.46 -4.98
CA ALA A 29 -0.17 10.67 -5.43
C ALA A 29 -0.28 11.73 -4.32
N PHE A 30 -0.53 11.33 -3.07
CA PHE A 30 -0.56 12.25 -1.94
C PHE A 30 0.80 12.87 -1.67
N ARG A 31 1.88 12.09 -1.71
CA ARG A 31 3.25 12.62 -1.56
C ARG A 31 3.59 13.64 -2.66
N GLN A 32 3.20 13.38 -3.91
CA GLN A 32 3.39 14.35 -5.00
C GLN A 32 2.60 15.64 -4.75
N LYS A 33 1.33 15.54 -4.31
CA LYS A 33 0.52 16.71 -3.96
C LYS A 33 1.12 17.53 -2.82
N LEU A 34 1.76 16.88 -1.85
CA LEU A 34 2.41 17.56 -0.72
C LEU A 34 3.55 18.48 -1.16
N HIS A 35 4.17 18.18 -2.30
CA HIS A 35 5.25 18.99 -2.88
C HIS A 35 4.73 20.18 -3.69
N ASN A 36 3.41 20.33 -3.84
CA ASN A 36 2.83 21.46 -4.56
C ASN A 36 3.03 22.76 -3.74
N PRO A 37 3.73 23.79 -4.29
CA PRO A 37 3.98 25.04 -3.58
C PRO A 37 2.71 25.88 -3.33
N ASP A 38 1.64 25.66 -4.09
CA ASP A 38 0.37 26.39 -3.95
C ASP A 38 -0.56 25.76 -2.90
N LEU A 39 -0.14 24.68 -2.24
CA LEU A 39 -0.95 23.98 -1.26
C LEU A 39 -1.10 24.81 0.02
N SER A 40 -2.33 25.08 0.44
CA SER A 40 -2.58 25.82 1.69
C SER A 40 -2.09 25.01 2.89
N ARG A 41 -1.68 25.70 3.97
CA ARG A 41 -1.26 25.06 5.22
C ARG A 41 -2.31 24.08 5.76
N LYS A 42 -3.60 24.42 5.70
CA LYS A 42 -4.70 23.54 6.15
C LYS A 42 -4.81 22.29 5.30
N GLU A 43 -4.64 22.42 3.99
CA GLU A 43 -4.70 21.31 3.06
C GLU A 43 -3.47 20.40 3.22
N LYS A 44 -2.31 21.01 3.47
CA LYS A 44 -1.07 20.31 3.80
C LYS A 44 -1.21 19.47 5.06
N GLU A 45 -1.68 20.06 6.16
CA GLU A 45 -1.90 19.33 7.43
C GLU A 45 -2.90 18.18 7.26
N LYS A 46 -3.97 18.38 6.48
CA LYS A 46 -4.93 17.33 6.15
C LYS A 46 -4.29 16.20 5.33
N LEU A 47 -3.51 16.55 4.31
CA LEU A 47 -2.86 15.60 3.42
C LEU A 47 -1.78 14.79 4.15
N GLU A 48 -1.01 15.43 5.03
CA GLU A 48 -0.04 14.76 5.91
C GLU A 48 -0.72 13.72 6.79
N LYS A 49 -1.87 14.07 7.38
CA LYS A 49 -2.66 13.12 8.19
C LYS A 49 -3.16 11.94 7.37
N GLU A 50 -3.69 12.16 6.17
CA GLU A 50 -4.15 11.10 5.26
C GLU A 50 -3.00 10.20 4.81
N ILE A 51 -1.80 10.75 4.57
CA ILE A 51 -0.58 9.99 4.27
C ILE A 51 -0.22 9.07 5.44
N THR A 52 -0.16 9.61 6.66
CA THR A 52 0.18 8.82 7.86
C THR A 52 -0.83 7.71 8.12
N GLU A 53 -2.13 7.98 7.98
CA GLU A 53 -3.17 6.96 8.13
C GLU A 53 -3.02 5.84 7.09
N LEU A 54 -2.72 6.20 5.85
CA LEU A 54 -2.55 5.23 4.77
C LEU A 54 -1.28 4.39 4.97
N GLU A 55 -0.14 5.00 5.31
CA GLU A 55 1.13 4.31 5.60
C GLU A 55 0.96 3.25 6.69
N ASN A 56 0.28 3.58 7.79
CA ASN A 56 -0.02 2.64 8.86
C ASN A 56 -0.92 1.48 8.40
N LYS A 57 -1.83 1.73 7.46
CA LYS A 57 -2.75 0.72 6.92
C LYS A 57 -2.02 -0.30 6.05
N ILE A 58 -1.08 0.16 5.22
CA ILE A 58 -0.31 -0.71 4.30
C ILE A 58 0.99 -1.25 4.91
N GLY A 59 1.41 -0.73 6.06
CA GLY A 59 2.54 -1.25 6.85
C GLY A 59 3.90 -0.64 6.51
N PHE A 60 3.94 0.64 6.16
CA PHE A 60 5.18 1.42 6.02
C PHE A 60 5.68 1.99 7.36
#